data_AF-A0A527WJP1-F1
#
_entry.id   AF-A0A527WJP1-F1
#
_cell.length_a   1.000
_cell.length_b   1.000
_cell.length_c   1.000
_cell.angle_alpha   90.00
_cell.angle_beta   90.00
_cell.angle_gamma   90.00
#
_symmetry.space_group_name_H-M   'P 1'
#
loop_
_entity.id
_entity.type
_entity.pdbx_description
1 polymer ?
#
loop_
_entity_poly.entity_id
_entity_poly.type
_entity_poly.pdbx_seq_one_letter_code
_entity_poly.pdbx_strand_id
1 'polypeptide(L)'
;GLALALAAPAPTFAAPACLANGKSFNVGETACLTLEGESHLARCDMVLNNTSWTRIKDECPGDAPKPHPTTISTPTPGPAPTEPTEN
;
A
#
# COMPACT_ATOMS: atom_id res chain seq x y z
N GLY A 1 41.25 -20.08 43.81
CA GLY A 1 40.56 -20.60 42.61
C GLY A 1 39.75 -19.47 42.00
N LEU A 2 39.60 -19.45 40.68
CA LEU A 2 38.76 -18.46 39.98
C LEU A 2 37.32 -18.96 39.97
N ALA A 3 36.39 -18.16 40.50
CA ALA A 3 34.96 -18.45 40.44
C ALA A 3 34.36 -17.82 39.17
N LEU A 4 33.76 -18.64 38.32
CA LEU A 4 33.01 -18.19 37.15
C LEU A 4 31.57 -17.86 37.57
N ALA A 5 31.20 -16.58 37.47
CA ALA A 5 29.83 -16.15 37.71
C ALA A 5 28.94 -16.51 36.51
N LEU A 6 27.89 -17.28 36.74
CA LEU A 6 26.88 -17.61 35.74
C LEU A 6 25.91 -16.43 35.57
N ALA A 7 26.06 -15.66 34.50
CA ALA A 7 25.08 -14.66 34.12
C ALA A 7 23.84 -15.34 33.51
N ALA A 8 22.67 -15.13 34.12
CA ALA A 8 21.41 -15.59 33.55
C ALA A 8 21.02 -14.70 32.34
N PRO A 9 20.53 -15.27 31.23
CA PRO A 9 20.07 -14.48 30.09
C PRO A 9 18.80 -13.71 30.47
N ALA A 10 18.82 -12.39 30.26
CA ALA A 10 17.63 -11.57 30.40
C ALA A 10 16.63 -11.89 29.27
N PRO A 11 15.31 -11.92 29.55
CA PRO A 11 14.31 -12.11 28.50
C PRO A 11 14.31 -10.92 27.55
N THR A 12 14.57 -11.17 26.27
CA THR A 12 14.38 -10.17 25.21
C THR A 12 12.91 -10.15 24.79
N PHE A 13 12.21 -9.06 25.08
CA PHE A 13 10.88 -8.82 24.55
C PHE A 13 11.01 -8.09 23.21
N ALA A 14 10.39 -8.63 22.16
CA ALA A 14 10.22 -7.90 20.91
C ALA A 14 9.35 -6.65 21.16
N ALA A 15 9.69 -5.54 20.51
CA ALA A 15 8.84 -4.35 20.53
C ALA A 15 7.47 -4.66 19.91
N PRO A 16 6.36 -4.09 20.43
CA PRO A 16 5.03 -4.29 19.85
C PRO A 16 4.99 -3.72 18.43
N ALA A 17 4.70 -4.58 17.46
CA ALA A 17 4.60 -4.23 16.05
C ALA A 17 3.46 -4.98 15.35
N CYS A 18 2.76 -4.29 14.46
CA CYS A 18 1.79 -4.92 13.56
C CYS A 18 2.49 -5.58 12.38
N LEU A 19 1.88 -6.61 11.80
CA LEU A 19 2.41 -7.31 10.63
C LEU A 19 1.56 -7.03 9.38
N ALA A 20 2.20 -6.67 8.27
CA ALA A 20 1.57 -6.58 6.96
C ALA A 20 2.59 -6.88 5.86
N ASN A 21 2.18 -7.62 4.81
CA ASN A 21 3.02 -7.90 3.63
C ASN A 21 4.41 -8.49 3.95
N GLY A 22 4.51 -9.32 5.00
CA GLY A 22 5.77 -9.91 5.49
C GLY A 22 6.72 -8.93 6.20
N LYS A 23 6.23 -7.75 6.61
CA LYS A 23 7.00 -6.69 7.29
C LYS A 23 6.37 -6.35 8.64
N SER A 24 7.20 -5.93 9.57
CA SER A 24 6.78 -5.37 10.87
C SER A 24 6.67 -3.86 10.78
N PHE A 25 5.64 -3.30 11.41
CA PHE A 25 5.35 -1.87 11.50
C PHE A 25 5.18 -1.48 12.97
N ASN A 26 5.89 -0.44 13.40
CA ASN A 26 5.81 0.06 14.78
C ASN A 26 4.45 0.74 15.04
N VAL A 27 4.06 0.80 16.31
CA VAL A 27 2.89 1.58 16.73
C VAL A 27 3.03 3.03 16.27
N GLY A 28 2.02 3.53 15.56
CA GLY A 28 1.97 4.85 14.95
C GLY A 28 2.26 4.88 13.45
N GLU A 29 2.91 3.85 12.88
CA GLU A 29 3.19 3.72 11.44
C GLU A 29 1.95 3.31 10.64
N THR A 30 1.97 3.55 9.32
CA THR A 30 0.86 3.23 8.41
C THR A 30 1.28 2.25 7.31
N ALA A 31 0.35 1.40 6.90
CA ALA A 31 0.53 0.44 5.83
C ALA A 31 -0.75 0.33 4.97
N CYS A 32 -0.55 -0.04 3.71
CA CYS A 32 -1.63 -0.48 2.85
C CYS A 32 -1.94 -1.96 3.08
N LEU A 33 -3.20 -2.25 3.41
CA LEU A 33 -3.70 -3.59 3.68
C LEU A 33 -4.72 -3.98 2.61
N THR A 34 -4.47 -5.11 1.96
CA THR A 34 -5.43 -5.73 1.03
C THR A 34 -6.18 -6.83 1.76
N LEU A 35 -7.48 -6.67 1.93
CA LEU A 35 -8.38 -7.70 2.48
C LEU A 35 -9.49 -7.96 1.46
N GLU A 36 -9.72 -9.23 1.13
CA GLU A 36 -10.77 -9.69 0.19
C GLU A 36 -10.73 -9.02 -1.20
N GLY A 37 -9.57 -8.47 -1.60
CA GLY A 37 -9.36 -7.74 -2.85
C GLY A 37 -9.44 -6.23 -2.74
N GLU A 38 -9.98 -5.69 -1.65
CA GLU A 38 -10.02 -4.24 -1.38
C GLU A 38 -8.78 -3.79 -0.60
N SER A 39 -8.12 -2.73 -1.10
CA SER A 39 -6.91 -2.18 -0.50
C SER A 39 -7.17 -0.84 0.16
N HIS A 40 -6.93 -0.75 1.47
CA HIS A 40 -7.18 0.45 2.26
C HIS A 40 -5.95 0.82 3.11
N LEU A 41 -5.87 2.10 3.49
CA LEU A 41 -4.81 2.60 4.37
C LEU A 41 -5.19 2.35 5.83
N ALA A 42 -4.30 1.70 6.57
CA ALA A 42 -4.45 1.44 7.99
C ALA A 42 -3.23 1.95 8.79
N ARG A 43 -3.45 2.20 10.07
CA ARG A 43 -2.42 2.54 11.06
C ARG A 43 -2.24 1.40 12.05
N CYS A 44 -0.99 1.16 12.45
CA CYS A 44 -0.71 0.26 13.55
C CYS A 44 -0.95 0.99 14.88
N ASP A 45 -1.95 0.58 15.64
CA ASP A 45 -2.31 1.16 16.93
C ASP A 45 -2.28 0.10 18.05
N MET A 46 -2.37 0.55 19.31
CA MET A 46 -2.53 -0.32 20.48
C MET A 46 -3.99 -0.31 20.94
N VAL A 47 -4.67 -1.44 20.82
CA VAL A 47 -6.05 -1.66 21.25
C VAL A 47 -6.05 -2.74 22.33
N LEU A 48 -6.51 -2.40 23.54
CA LEU A 48 -6.57 -3.34 24.69
C LEU A 48 -5.21 -4.03 24.98
N ASN A 49 -4.12 -3.26 24.92
CA ASN A 49 -2.73 -3.72 25.05
C ASN A 49 -2.24 -4.73 23.98
N ASN A 50 -2.96 -4.88 22.87
CA ASN A 50 -2.54 -5.64 21.70
C ASN A 50 -2.37 -4.71 20.49
N THR A 51 -1.39 -5.00 19.63
CA THR A 51 -1.22 -4.30 18.36
C THR A 51 -2.33 -4.67 17.39
N SER A 52 -2.96 -3.67 16.79
CA SER A 52 -4.08 -3.85 15.85
C SER A 52 -3.97 -2.86 14.69
N TRP A 53 -4.58 -3.23 13.56
CA TRP A 53 -4.69 -2.37 12.39
C TRP A 53 -5.99 -1.57 12.42
N THR A 54 -5.89 -0.25 12.55
CA THR A 54 -7.03 0.68 12.44
C THR A 54 -7.12 1.21 11.01
N ARG A 55 -8.24 0.99 10.30
CA ARG A 55 -8.48 1.65 8.99
C ARG A 55 -8.57 3.16 9.19
N ILE A 56 -7.82 3.94 8.41
CA ILE A 56 -7.79 5.41 8.46
C ILE A 56 -8.16 6.10 7.13
N LYS A 57 -8.09 5.38 5.99
CA LYS A 57 -8.62 5.83 4.70
C LYS A 57 -8.98 4.61 3.85
N ASP A 58 -10.07 4.68 3.09
CA ASP A 58 -10.52 3.56 2.25
C ASP A 58 -9.64 3.28 1.02
N GLU A 59 -8.80 4.25 0.63
CA GLU A 59 -7.88 4.16 -0.51
C GLU A 59 -6.42 4.31 -0.07
N CYS A 60 -5.51 3.73 -0.87
CA CYS A 60 -4.07 3.76 -0.64
C CYS A 60 -3.38 4.97 -1.28
N PRO A 61 -2.42 5.62 -0.60
CA PRO A 61 -1.63 6.70 -1.21
C PRO A 61 -0.86 6.19 -2.44
N GLY A 62 -1.13 6.78 -3.60
CA GLY A 62 -0.54 6.36 -4.87
C GLY A 62 -1.48 5.54 -5.77
N ASP A 63 -2.64 5.10 -5.28
CA ASP A 63 -3.75 4.62 -6.12
C ASP A 63 -4.47 5.83 -6.75
N ALA A 64 -3.74 6.56 -7.59
CA ALA A 64 -4.34 7.57 -8.45
C ALA A 64 -5.37 6.86 -9.35
N PRO A 65 -6.60 7.39 -9.53
CA PRO A 65 -7.62 6.75 -10.34
C PRO A 65 -7.05 6.40 -11.71
N LYS A 66 -6.86 5.09 -11.96
CA LYS A 66 -6.27 4.61 -13.21
C LYS A 66 -7.12 5.18 -14.34
N PRO A 67 -6.56 6.02 -15.25
CA PRO A 67 -7.37 6.65 -16.28
C PRO A 67 -8.08 5.55 -17.05
N HIS A 68 -9.40 5.52 -16.96
CA HIS A 68 -10.18 4.55 -17.72
C HIS A 68 -9.89 4.83 -19.20
N PRO A 69 -9.47 3.83 -19.98
CA PRO A 69 -9.24 4.04 -21.40
C PRO A 69 -10.61 4.23 -22.07
N THR A 70 -11.07 5.49 -22.11
CA THR A 70 -12.24 5.91 -22.89
C THR A 70 -11.92 5.64 -24.35
N THR A 71 -12.26 4.43 -24.79
CA THR A 71 -11.92 3.89 -26.09
C THR A 71 -12.92 4.43 -27.11
N ILE A 72 -12.81 5.74 -27.39
CA ILE A 72 -13.59 6.42 -28.43
C ILE A 72 -12.66 7.34 -29.24
N SER A 73 -11.81 6.69 -30.02
CA SER A 73 -11.26 7.26 -31.25
C SER A 73 -11.33 6.17 -32.32
N THR A 74 -12.47 6.11 -33.01
CA THR A 74 -12.62 5.32 -34.25
C THR A 74 -12.42 6.27 -35.43
N PRO A 75 -11.20 6.45 -35.96
CA PRO A 75 -11.02 7.17 -37.20
C PRO A 75 -11.46 6.28 -38.37
N THR A 76 -12.57 6.63 -39.02
CA THR A 76 -12.94 6.06 -40.32
C THR A 76 -12.04 6.66 -41.41
N PRO A 77 -11.21 5.88 -42.13
CA PRO A 77 -10.43 6.39 -43.25
C PRO A 77 -11.30 6.45 -44.51
N GLY A 78 -11.50 7.65 -45.06
CA GLY A 78 -12.11 7.86 -46.38
C GLY A 78 -11.08 8.46 -47.35
N PRO A 79 -10.92 7.95 -48.59
CA PRO A 79 -9.98 8.50 -49.56
C PRO A 79 -10.49 9.79 -50.24
N ALA A 80 -9.57 10.71 -50.54
CA ALA A 80 -9.83 11.87 -51.41
C ALA A 80 -10.00 11.45 -52.89
N PRO A 81 -10.79 12.19 -53.68
CA PRO A 81 -10.26 13.29 -54.53
C PRO A 81 -11.24 14.52 -54.57
N THR A 82 -10.98 15.69 -55.16
CA THR A 82 -10.23 16.06 -56.38
C THR A 82 -9.85 17.56 -56.38
N GLU A 83 -8.81 17.95 -57.13
CA GLU A 83 -8.49 19.32 -57.64
C GLU A 83 -9.56 19.83 -58.66
N PRO A 84 -9.51 21.03 -59.30
CA PRO A 84 -8.60 22.20 -59.15
C PRO A 84 -9.26 23.62 -59.26
N THR A 85 -8.45 24.70 -59.12
CA THR A 85 -8.60 26.08 -59.71
C THR A 85 -9.90 26.86 -59.33
N GLU A 86 -10.04 28.19 -59.24
CA GLU A 86 -9.33 29.44 -59.55
C GLU A 86 -9.46 30.36 -58.28
N ASN A 87 -8.89 31.57 -58.14
CA ASN A 87 -8.13 32.45 -59.03
C ASN A 87 -7.03 33.13 -58.19
#